data_AF-A0A363SL25-F1
#
_entry.id   AF-A0A363SL25-F1
#
_cell.length_a   1.000
_cell.length_b   1.000
_cell.length_c   1.000
_cell.angle_alpha   90.00
_cell.angle_beta   90.00
_cell.angle_gamma   90.00
#
_symmetry.space_group_name_H-M   'P 1'
#
loop_
_entity.id
_entity.type
_entity.pdbx_description
1 polymer ?
#
loop_
_entity_poly.entity_id
_entity_poly.type
_entity_poly.pdbx_seq_one_letter_code
_entity_poly.pdbx_strand_id
1 'polypeptide(L)' 'MNWGSASEFFAMGGHALYVWGSFGACAALMIVEPILAKARRNQAINELRREIRARNESQDET' A
#
# COMPACT_ATOMS: atom_id res chain seq x y z
N MET A 1 33.44 -17.85 -2.99
CA MET A 1 33.35 -16.81 -4.03
C MET A 1 32.77 -17.43 -5.30
N ASN A 2 31.45 -17.66 -5.35
CA ASN A 2 30.69 -17.74 -6.60
C ASN A 2 29.21 -17.75 -6.21
N TRP A 3 28.65 -16.57 -5.96
CA TRP A 3 27.20 -16.43 -5.99
C TRP A 3 26.82 -16.52 -7.47
N GLY A 4 26.63 -17.75 -7.94
CA GLY A 4 26.07 -18.04 -9.25
C GLY A 4 24.79 -17.23 -9.37
N SER A 5 24.79 -16.34 -10.35
CA SER A 5 23.95 -15.15 -10.45
C SER A 5 22.47 -15.42 -10.12
N ALA A 6 21.75 -14.41 -9.61
CA ALA A 6 20.29 -14.46 -9.48
C ALA A 6 19.61 -14.92 -10.80
N SER A 7 20.27 -14.69 -11.95
CA SER A 7 19.85 -15.18 -13.26
C SER A 7 19.83 -16.71 -13.40
N GLU A 8 20.68 -17.48 -12.70
CA GLU A 8 20.62 -18.96 -12.72
C GLU A 8 19.40 -19.50 -11.95
N PHE A 9 18.97 -18.80 -10.90
CA PHE A 9 17.73 -19.12 -10.17
C PHE A 9 16.48 -18.86 -11.01
N PHE A 10 16.44 -17.77 -11.79
CA PHE A 10 15.36 -17.53 -12.76
C PHE A 10 15.42 -18.48 -13.95
N ALA A 11 16.61 -18.97 -14.32
CA ALA A 11 16.81 -19.89 -15.43
C ALA A 11 16.51 -21.37 -15.10
N MET A 12 16.28 -21.74 -13.84
CA MET A 12 16.03 -23.13 -13.40
C MET A 12 14.61 -23.67 -13.75
N GLY A 13 14.00 -23.23 -14.85
CA GLY A 13 12.87 -23.94 -15.46
C GLY A 13 11.52 -23.86 -14.73
N GLY A 14 11.18 -22.73 -14.10
CA GLY A 14 9.80 -22.45 -13.67
C GLY A 14 9.51 -22.52 -12.16
N HIS A 15 10.43 -23.02 -11.33
CA HIS A 15 10.25 -23.07 -9.87
C HIS A 15 10.40 -21.71 -9.18
N ALA A 16 11.19 -20.79 -9.75
CA ALA A 16 11.35 -19.43 -9.22
C ALA A 16 10.01 -18.69 -9.15
N LEU A 17 9.11 -18.89 -10.12
CA LEU A 17 7.79 -18.26 -10.14
C LEU A 17 6.91 -18.68 -8.96
N TYR A 18 7.05 -19.91 -8.46
CA TYR A 18 6.30 -20.35 -7.28
C TYR A 18 6.84 -19.74 -6.00
N VAL A 19 8.17 -19.72 -5.82
CA VAL A 19 8.81 -19.14 -4.63
C VAL A 19 8.57 -17.63 -4.58
N TRP A 20 8.85 -16.95 -5.69
CA TRP A 20 8.57 -15.51 -5.81
C TRP A 20 7.09 -15.20 -5.83
N GLY A 21 6.23 -16.13 -6.26
CA GLY A 21 4.78 -16.00 -6.17
C GLY A 21 4.29 -15.93 -4.73
N SER A 22 4.74 -16.82 -3.85
CA SER A 22 4.38 -16.79 -2.43
C SER A 22 4.99 -15.58 -1.70
N PHE A 23 6.24 -15.23 -1.97
CA PHE A 23 6.88 -14.03 -1.41
C PHE A 23 6.20 -12.74 -1.91
N GLY A 24 5.86 -12.69 -3.20
CA GLY A 24 5.13 -11.59 -3.82
C GLY A 24 3.71 -11.48 -3.27
N ALA A 25 3.01 -12.59 -3.06
CA ALA A 25 1.69 -12.61 -2.42
C ALA A 25 1.76 -12.12 -0.97
N CYS A 26 2.77 -12.55 -0.20
CA CYS A 26 2.99 -12.08 1.16
C CYS A 26 3.28 -10.57 1.20
N ALA A 27 4.19 -10.09 0.33
CA ALA A 27 4.49 -8.67 0.19
C ALA A 27 3.25 -7.87 -0.25
N ALA A 28 2.45 -8.40 -1.19
CA ALA A 28 1.21 -7.78 -1.62
C ALA A 28 0.22 -7.64 -0.47
N LEU A 29 0.00 -8.70 0.33
CA LEU A 29 -0.87 -8.62 1.51
C LEU A 29 -0.34 -7.61 2.54
N MET A 30 0.96 -7.58 2.79
CA MET A 30 1.60 -6.62 3.69
C MET A 30 1.45 -5.17 3.20
N ILE A 31 1.30 -4.94 1.89
CA ILE A 31 1.10 -3.62 1.29
C ILE A 31 -0.38 -3.24 1.22
N VAL A 32 -1.28 -4.21 0.99
CA VAL A 32 -2.73 -3.97 0.89
C VAL A 32 -3.29 -3.41 2.20
N GLU A 33 -2.94 -4.00 3.33
CA GLU A 33 -3.39 -3.56 4.66
C GLU A 33 -3.10 -2.07 4.94
N PRO A 34 -1.85 -1.55 4.82
CA PRO A 34 -1.56 -0.14 5.05
C PRO A 34 -2.19 0.77 4.00
N ILE A 35 -2.39 0.31 2.75
CA ILE A 35 -3.12 1.10 1.74
C ILE A 35 -4.57 1.30 2.16
N LEU A 36 -5.26 0.24 2.58
CA LEU A 36 -6.64 0.32 3.05
C LEU A 36 -6.73 1.19 4.32
N ALA A 37 -5.81 1.01 5.26
CA ALA A 37 -5.75 1.81 6.48
C ALA A 37 -5.51 3.31 6.15
N LYS A 38 -4.63 3.61 5.19
CA LYS A 38 -4.37 4.98 4.74
C LYS A 38 -5.57 5.58 4.01
N ALA A 39 -6.27 4.80 3.18
CA ALA A 39 -7.48 5.24 2.50
C ALA A 39 -8.57 5.61 3.51
N ARG A 40 -8.81 4.76 4.52
CA ARG A 40 -9.78 5.03 5.59
C ARG A 40 -9.40 6.25 6.42
N ARG A 41 -8.11 6.41 6.75
CA ARG A 41 -7.61 7.59 7.45
C ARG A 41 -7.83 8.87 6.63
N ASN A 42 -7.56 8.84 5.33
CA ASN A 42 -7.78 9.99 4.45
C ASN A 42 -9.27 10.36 4.34
N GLN A 43 -10.17 9.38 4.32
CA GLN A 43 -11.61 9.63 4.33
C GLN A 43 -12.05 10.38 5.59
N ALA A 44 -11.64 9.91 6.78
CA ALA A 44 -11.95 10.57 8.05
C ALA A 44 -11.38 12.00 8.12
N ILE A 45 -10.14 12.20 7.62
CA ILE A 45 -9.54 13.54 7.57
C ILE A 45 -10.31 14.46 6.62
N ASN A 46 -10.76 13.95 5.47
CA ASN A 46 -11.52 14.74 4.52
C ASN A 46 -12.88 15.16 5.06
N GLU A 47 -13.53 14.30 5.85
CA GLU A 47 -14.79 14.63 6.52
C GLU A 47 -14.59 15.75 7.55
N LEU A 48 -13.59 15.63 8.42
CA LEU A 48 -13.23 16.69 9.38
C LEU A 48 -12.88 18.02 8.68
N ARG A 49 -12.16 17.97 7.54
CA ARG A 49 -11.86 19.17 6.75
C ARG A 49 -13.12 19.85 6.21
N ARG A 50 -14.14 19.09 5.85
CA ARG A 50 -15.43 19.64 5.39
C ARG A 50 -16.18 20.31 6.53
N GLU A 51 -16.23 19.67 7.69
CA GLU A 51 -16.86 20.26 8.89
C GLU A 51 -16.18 21.55 9.33
N ILE A 52 -14.84 21.58 9.36
CA ILE A 52 -14.08 22.79 9.70
C ILE A 52 -14.39 23.92 8.70
N ARG A 53 -14.46 23.61 7.40
CA ARG A 53 -14.79 24.61 6.37
C ARG A 53 -16.18 25.19 6.56
N ALA A 54 -17.19 24.33 6.76
CA ALA A 54 -18.56 24.76 6.97
C ALA A 54 -18.71 25.60 8.26
N ARG A 55 -17.98 25.24 9.32
CA ARG A 55 -17.97 26.01 10.58
C ARG A 55 -17.36 27.40 10.40
N ASN A 56 -16.24 27.51 9.68
CA ASN A 56 -15.61 28.80 9.42
C ASN A 56 -16.53 29.72 8.61
N GLU A 57 -17.17 29.19 7.57
CA GLU A 57 -18.13 29.96 6.75
C GLU A 57 -19.32 30.47 7.60
N SER A 58 -19.84 29.67 8.53
CA SER A 58 -20.91 30.11 9.44
C SER A 58 -20.47 31.12 10.51
N GLN A 59 -19.18 31.17 10.83
CA GLN A 59 -18.62 32.09 11.83
C GLN A 59 -18.27 33.45 11.21
N ASP A 60 -17.96 33.50 9.91
CA ASP A 60 -17.75 34.76 9.18
C ASP A 60 -19.08 35.52 8.92
N GLU A 61 -20.23 34.85 9.02
CA GLU A 61 -21.56 35.46 8.83
C GLU A 61 -22.19 36.06 10.11
N THR A 62 -21.58 35.87 11.29
CA THR A 62 -22.06 36.39 12.60
C THR A 62 -21.16 37.49 13.16
#